data_AF-A0A6B0UZX2-F1
#
_entry.id   AF-A0A6B0UZX2-F1
#
_cell.length_a   1.000
_cell.length_b   1.000
_cell.length_c   1.000
_cell.angle_alpha   90.00
_cell.angle_beta   90.00
_cell.angle_gamma   90.00
#
_symmetry.space_group_name_H-M   'P 1'
#
loop_
_entity.id
_entity.type
_entity.pdbx_description
1 polymer ?
#
loop_
_entity_poly.entity_id
_entity_poly.type
_entity_poly.pdbx_seq_one_letter_code
_entity_poly.pdbx_strand_id
1 'polypeptide(L)'
;GGGSGSFVLRHTVRRVHGSLVARAPQKLKETAYCCLVRPTLEYACVLWDPHQNYLADKLEKLQNRAARFVAGNYSRNNSVTETKNVLGWETLLSRCKDFRLRFLLAIFNDMTGIDKSSYIKLPNYISSRVNHARKIREISCRTDYKKFSFFSTHNRSMEPVTRVFFFFIRDDVGLFISGNGLDF
;
A
#
# COMPACT_ATOMS: atom_id res chain seq x y z
N GLY A 1 27.73 32.01 -24.85
CA GLY A 1 26.42 32.14 -24.16
C GLY A 1 25.40 31.19 -24.76
N GLY A 2 25.14 30.03 -24.11
CA GLY A 2 24.21 29.00 -24.62
C GLY A 2 23.26 28.40 -23.58
N GLY A 3 23.22 28.92 -22.34
CA GLY A 3 22.44 28.33 -21.24
C GLY A 3 20.96 28.76 -21.17
N SER A 4 20.60 29.89 -21.78
CA SER A 4 19.28 30.51 -21.58
C SER A 4 18.16 29.83 -22.37
N GLY A 5 18.43 29.34 -23.59
CA GLY A 5 17.42 28.71 -24.44
C GLY A 5 16.96 27.32 -23.95
N SER A 6 17.88 26.51 -23.42
CA SER A 6 17.55 25.16 -22.94
C SER A 6 16.75 25.18 -21.63
N PHE A 7 16.97 26.17 -20.76
CA PHE A 7 16.23 26.35 -19.52
C PHE A 7 14.78 26.81 -19.78
N VAL A 8 14.60 27.76 -20.71
CA VAL A 8 13.28 28.24 -21.13
C VAL A 8 12.46 27.10 -21.75
N LEU A 9 13.05 26.30 -22.64
CA LEU A 9 12.39 25.14 -23.24
C LEU A 9 11.99 24.08 -22.20
N ARG A 10 12.85 23.78 -21.22
CA ARG A 10 12.50 22.84 -20.15
C ARG A 10 11.35 23.34 -19.28
N HIS A 11 11.30 24.64 -19.00
CA HIS A 11 10.23 25.26 -18.21
C HIS A 11 8.91 25.31 -18.98
N THR A 12 8.91 25.70 -20.25
CA THR A 12 7.69 25.74 -21.07
C THR A 12 7.11 24.35 -21.27
N VAL A 13 7.94 23.34 -21.57
CA VAL A 13 7.52 21.94 -21.69
C VAL A 13 6.91 21.44 -20.38
N ARG A 14 7.54 21.69 -19.23
CA ARG A 14 6.97 21.32 -17.92
C ARG A 14 5.63 21.99 -17.64
N ARG A 15 5.49 23.27 -18.01
CA ARG A 15 4.25 24.03 -17.80
C ARG A 15 3.13 23.53 -18.71
N VAL A 16 3.42 23.23 -19.96
CA VAL A 16 2.46 22.65 -20.92
C VAL A 16 2.07 21.24 -20.51
N HIS A 17 3.03 20.39 -20.13
CA HIS A 17 2.76 19.04 -19.63
C HIS A 17 1.90 19.07 -18.37
N GLY A 18 2.22 19.94 -17.41
CA GLY A 18 1.40 20.11 -16.20
C GLY A 18 -0.02 20.59 -16.50
N SER A 19 -0.18 21.51 -17.45
CA SER A 19 -1.48 21.99 -17.94
C SER A 19 -2.33 20.89 -18.59
N LEU A 20 -1.71 20.09 -19.47
CA LEU A 20 -2.37 18.98 -20.16
C LEU A 20 -2.83 17.91 -19.17
N VAL A 21 -1.94 17.53 -18.25
CA VAL A 21 -2.23 16.54 -17.21
C VAL A 21 -3.30 17.06 -16.24
N ALA A 22 -3.33 18.35 -15.93
CA ALA A 22 -4.40 18.96 -15.12
C ALA A 22 -5.76 18.94 -15.82
N ARG A 23 -5.78 19.06 -17.16
CA ARG A 23 -7.00 19.02 -17.99
C ARG A 23 -7.46 17.62 -18.38
N ALA A 24 -6.66 16.59 -18.08
CA ALA A 24 -7.00 15.21 -18.38
C ALA A 24 -8.32 14.78 -17.70
N PRO A 25 -9.08 13.85 -18.32
CA PRO A 25 -10.30 13.33 -17.73
C PRO A 25 -10.01 12.66 -16.39
N GLN A 26 -10.94 12.81 -15.44
CA GLN A 26 -10.79 12.28 -14.07
C GLN A 26 -10.43 10.80 -14.05
N LYS A 27 -11.05 10.00 -14.93
CA LYS A 27 -10.80 8.56 -14.99
C LYS A 27 -9.34 8.22 -15.33
N LEU A 28 -8.74 8.95 -16.26
CA LEU A 28 -7.34 8.73 -16.66
C LEU A 28 -6.38 9.07 -15.51
N LYS A 29 -6.66 10.14 -14.76
CA LYS A 29 -5.88 10.51 -13.57
C LYS A 29 -5.99 9.45 -12.47
N GLU A 30 -7.19 8.93 -12.25
CA GLU A 30 -7.43 7.85 -11.29
C GLU A 30 -6.65 6.60 -11.68
N THR A 31 -6.75 6.16 -12.93
CA THR A 31 -6.00 4.99 -13.44
C THR A 31 -4.50 5.19 -13.29
N ALA A 32 -3.96 6.36 -13.66
CA ALA A 32 -2.54 6.65 -13.51
C ALA A 32 -2.08 6.57 -12.04
N TYR A 33 -2.88 7.10 -11.11
CA TYR A 33 -2.60 6.98 -9.68
C TYR A 33 -2.62 5.51 -9.22
N CYS A 34 -3.65 4.76 -9.61
CA CYS A 34 -3.82 3.35 -9.23
C CYS A 34 -2.75 2.42 -9.80
N CYS A 35 -2.23 2.70 -11.00
CA CYS A 35 -1.24 1.84 -11.65
C CYS A 35 0.21 2.16 -11.23
N LEU A 36 0.53 3.42 -10.95
CA LEU A 36 1.93 3.85 -10.75
C LEU A 36 2.23 4.18 -9.29
N VAL A 37 1.40 5.04 -8.70
CA VAL A 37 1.67 5.61 -7.38
C VAL A 37 1.22 4.65 -6.29
N ARG A 38 0.01 4.09 -6.42
CA ARG A 38 -0.61 3.24 -5.41
C ARG A 38 0.21 1.98 -5.09
N PRO A 39 0.68 1.18 -6.06
CA PRO A 39 1.45 -0.03 -5.75
C PRO A 39 2.79 0.30 -5.09
N THR A 40 3.44 1.37 -5.54
CA THR A 40 4.70 1.85 -4.96
C THR A 40 4.54 2.27 -3.49
N LEU A 41 3.46 2.99 -3.17
CA LEU A 41 3.16 3.38 -1.79
C LEU A 41 2.83 2.19 -0.92
N GLU A 42 1.98 1.29 -1.39
CA GLU A 42 1.56 0.10 -0.63
C GLU A 42 2.77 -0.80 -0.32
N TYR A 43 3.66 -1.01 -1.30
CA TYR A 43 4.92 -1.73 -1.09
C TYR A 43 5.85 -1.01 -0.12
N ALA A 44 6.07 0.30 -0.28
CA ALA A 44 6.91 1.08 0.63
C ALA A 44 6.39 1.05 2.07
N CYS A 45 5.06 1.07 2.26
CA CYS A 45 4.43 0.97 3.56
C CYS A 45 4.62 -0.41 4.22
N VAL A 46 4.71 -1.50 3.45
CA VAL A 46 5.05 -2.84 3.99
C VAL A 46 6.47 -2.86 4.52
N LEU A 47 7.40 -2.31 3.73
CA LEU A 47 8.84 -2.36 4.04
C LEU A 47 9.22 -1.42 5.20
N TRP A 48 8.69 -0.19 5.16
CA TRP A 48 9.07 0.87 6.09
C TRP A 48 8.20 0.95 7.35
N ASP A 49 6.95 0.47 7.28
CA ASP A 49 5.92 0.47 8.34
C ASP A 49 6.17 1.46 9.50
N PRO A 50 6.07 2.77 9.24
CA PRO A 50 6.45 3.73 10.25
C PRO A 50 5.41 3.74 11.37
N HIS A 51 5.80 3.28 12.56
CA HIS A 51 4.93 3.34 13.74
C HIS A 51 4.65 4.77 14.22
N GLN A 52 5.45 5.74 13.77
CA GLN A 52 5.35 7.14 14.18
C GLN A 52 4.24 7.84 13.39
N ASN A 53 3.24 8.36 14.10
CA ASN A 53 2.07 9.01 13.51
C ASN A 53 2.42 10.12 12.51
N TYR A 54 3.46 10.92 12.78
CA TYR A 54 3.84 12.01 11.87
C TYR A 54 4.33 11.51 10.49
N LEU A 55 4.90 10.30 10.41
CA LEU A 55 5.31 9.68 9.15
C LEU A 55 4.09 9.12 8.42
N ALA A 56 3.16 8.49 9.14
CA ALA A 56 1.88 8.06 8.59
C ALA A 56 1.10 9.26 8.01
N ASP A 57 1.07 10.38 8.71
CA ASP A 57 0.44 11.62 8.27
C ASP A 57 1.10 12.18 6.99
N LYS A 58 2.43 12.07 6.87
CA LYS A 58 3.14 12.47 5.64
C LYS A 58 2.72 11.62 4.43
N LEU A 59 2.51 10.32 4.64
CA LEU A 59 2.05 9.42 3.59
C LEU A 59 0.58 9.68 3.24
N GLU A 60 -0.29 9.91 4.23
CA GLU A 60 -1.70 10.28 4.01
C GLU A 60 -1.81 11.64 3.29
N LYS A 61 -0.90 12.59 3.56
CA LYS A 61 -0.81 13.85 2.81
C LYS A 61 -0.53 13.64 1.32
N LEU A 62 0.19 12.59 0.94
CA LEU A 62 0.45 12.27 -0.46
C LEU A 62 -0.84 11.73 -1.12
N GLN A 63 -1.55 10.82 -0.48
CA GLN A 63 -2.88 10.39 -0.95
C GLN A 63 -3.85 11.56 -1.07
N ASN A 64 -3.86 12.48 -0.10
CA ASN A 64 -4.69 13.68 -0.11
C ASN A 64 -4.38 14.60 -1.31
N ARG A 65 -3.11 14.70 -1.72
CA ARG A 65 -2.73 15.44 -2.95
C ARG A 65 -3.21 14.72 -4.19
N ALA A 66 -3.10 13.39 -4.23
CA ALA A 66 -3.60 12.58 -5.34
C ALA A 66 -5.12 12.72 -5.50
N ALA A 67 -5.88 12.69 -4.40
CA ALA A 67 -7.32 12.87 -4.42
C ALA A 67 -7.73 14.23 -5.00
N ARG A 68 -7.06 15.31 -4.57
CA ARG A 68 -7.25 16.65 -5.16
C ARG A 68 -6.89 16.70 -6.63
N PHE A 69 -5.80 16.05 -7.01
CA PHE A 69 -5.34 15.99 -8.40
C PHE A 69 -6.36 15.31 -9.31
N VAL A 70 -6.88 14.14 -8.88
CA VAL A 70 -7.90 13.37 -9.60
C VAL A 70 -9.21 14.15 -9.70
N ALA A 71 -9.71 14.69 -8.58
CA ALA A 71 -10.94 15.48 -8.54
C ALA A 71 -10.82 16.84 -9.26
N GLY A 72 -9.60 17.30 -9.58
CA GLY A 72 -9.37 18.62 -10.18
C GLY A 72 -9.72 19.79 -9.26
N ASN A 73 -9.97 19.51 -7.98
CA ASN A 73 -10.50 20.47 -7.02
C ASN A 73 -9.42 20.91 -6.03
N TYR A 74 -8.90 22.12 -6.25
CA TYR A 74 -7.80 22.69 -5.49
C TYR A 74 -8.23 23.83 -4.55
N SER A 75 -9.54 24.06 -4.40
CA SER A 75 -10.03 25.11 -3.50
C SER A 75 -9.61 24.82 -2.06
N ARG A 76 -9.25 25.89 -1.33
CA ARG A 76 -8.82 25.80 0.07
C ARG A 76 -9.95 25.34 1.00
N ASN A 77 -11.19 25.65 0.64
CA ASN A 77 -12.37 25.38 1.46
C ASN A 77 -12.88 23.94 1.32
N ASN A 78 -12.35 23.19 0.35
CA ASN A 78 -12.83 21.85 0.08
C ASN A 78 -12.17 20.83 0.99
N SER A 79 -13.01 20.05 1.65
CA SER A 79 -12.58 19.00 2.54
C SER A 79 -12.03 17.82 1.73
N VAL A 80 -10.81 17.40 2.07
CA VAL A 80 -10.19 16.25 1.39
C VAL A 80 -10.84 14.94 1.80
N THR A 81 -11.37 14.86 3.03
CA THR A 81 -12.09 13.66 3.48
C THR A 81 -13.35 13.48 2.64
N GLU A 82 -14.11 14.55 2.39
CA GLU A 82 -15.26 14.54 1.49
C GLU A 82 -14.85 14.19 0.06
N THR A 83 -13.76 14.77 -0.46
CA THR A 83 -13.24 14.43 -1.79
C THR A 83 -12.91 12.94 -1.91
N LYS A 84 -12.29 12.35 -0.88
CA LYS A 84 -12.00 10.91 -0.85
C LYS A 84 -13.28 10.07 -0.78
N ASN A 85 -14.29 10.51 -0.03
CA ASN A 85 -15.58 9.82 0.04
C ASN A 85 -16.29 9.82 -1.32
N VAL A 86 -16.30 10.95 -2.02
CA VAL A 86 -16.85 11.06 -3.39
C VAL A 86 -16.11 10.15 -4.37
N LEU A 87 -14.78 10.04 -4.22
CA LEU A 87 -13.96 9.12 -5.02
C LEU A 87 -14.06 7.65 -4.56
N GLY A 88 -14.69 7.35 -3.42
CA GLY A 88 -14.71 6.02 -2.82
C GLY A 88 -13.33 5.52 -2.36
N TRP A 89 -12.40 6.42 -2.03
CA TRP A 89 -11.03 6.07 -1.68
C TRP A 89 -10.87 5.85 -0.17
N GLU A 90 -10.52 4.62 0.22
CA GLU A 90 -10.14 4.27 1.58
C GLU A 90 -8.83 4.93 2.04
N THR A 91 -8.66 5.08 3.35
CA THR A 91 -7.42 5.62 3.93
C THR A 91 -6.20 4.77 3.58
N LEU A 92 -5.03 5.38 3.48
CA LEU A 92 -3.80 4.66 3.14
C LEU A 92 -3.53 3.57 4.18
N LEU A 93 -3.75 3.88 5.45
CA LEU A 93 -3.49 2.98 6.56
C LEU A 93 -4.38 1.73 6.52
N SER A 94 -5.65 1.86 6.15
CA SER A 94 -6.54 0.71 5.96
C SER A 94 -6.02 -0.21 4.86
N ARG A 95 -5.76 0.36 3.68
CA ARG A 95 -5.25 -0.39 2.52
C ARG A 95 -3.91 -1.05 2.80
N CYS A 96 -3.03 -0.37 3.53
CA CYS A 96 -1.73 -0.93 3.91
C CYS A 96 -1.90 -2.13 4.85
N LYS A 97 -2.86 -2.11 5.79
CA LYS A 97 -3.15 -3.27 6.63
C LYS A 97 -3.57 -4.47 5.77
N ASP A 98 -4.48 -4.26 4.83
CA ASP A 98 -4.96 -5.33 3.95
C ASP A 98 -3.84 -5.87 3.05
N PHE A 99 -3.05 -4.98 2.45
CA PHE A 99 -1.93 -5.36 1.60
C PHE A 99 -0.86 -6.13 2.39
N ARG A 100 -0.57 -5.72 3.63
CA ARG A 100 0.37 -6.44 4.50
C ARG A 100 -0.11 -7.84 4.84
N LEU A 101 -1.41 -8.01 5.14
CA LEU A 101 -1.99 -9.33 5.39
C LEU A 101 -1.90 -10.23 4.15
N ARG A 102 -2.23 -9.69 2.97
CA ARG A 102 -2.10 -10.40 1.68
C ARG A 102 -0.64 -10.79 1.42
N PHE A 103 0.30 -9.88 1.66
CA PHE A 103 1.73 -10.12 1.47
C PHE A 103 2.26 -11.20 2.43
N LEU A 104 1.86 -11.17 3.71
CA LEU A 104 2.23 -12.22 4.67
C LEU A 104 1.67 -13.59 4.24
N LEU A 105 0.43 -13.63 3.77
CA LEU A 105 -0.18 -14.86 3.26
C LEU A 105 0.55 -15.38 2.02
N ALA A 106 0.98 -14.48 1.12
CA ALA A 106 1.79 -14.85 -0.04
C ALA A 106 3.15 -15.43 0.38
N ILE A 107 3.81 -14.88 1.40
CA ILE A 107 5.05 -15.45 1.98
C ILE A 107 4.77 -16.82 2.62
N PHE A 108 3.69 -16.95 3.38
CA PHE A 108 3.33 -18.19 4.06
C PHE A 108 3.10 -19.35 3.07
N ASN A 109 2.52 -19.04 1.91
CA ASN A 109 2.26 -19.97 0.82
C ASN A 109 3.41 -20.06 -0.21
N ASP A 110 4.61 -19.56 0.10
CA ASP A 110 5.81 -19.62 -0.74
C ASP A 110 5.69 -18.94 -2.13
N MET A 111 4.80 -17.96 -2.29
CA MET A 111 4.56 -17.31 -3.60
C MET A 111 5.48 -16.12 -3.92
N THR A 112 6.39 -15.74 -3.00
CA THR A 112 7.21 -14.52 -3.12
C THR A 112 8.71 -14.79 -3.28
N GLY A 113 9.14 -16.05 -3.23
CA GLY A 113 10.55 -16.44 -3.26
C GLY A 113 11.34 -16.11 -1.98
N ILE A 114 10.70 -15.54 -0.96
CA ILE A 114 11.32 -15.25 0.35
C ILE A 114 11.37 -16.54 1.17
N ASP A 115 12.52 -16.86 1.75
CA ASP A 115 12.64 -17.98 2.68
C ASP A 115 11.86 -17.72 3.97
N LYS A 116 10.68 -18.34 4.08
CA LYS A 116 9.79 -18.21 5.23
C LYS A 116 10.39 -18.77 6.52
N SER A 117 11.33 -19.73 6.45
CA SER A 117 11.83 -20.43 7.65
C SER A 117 12.60 -19.51 8.60
N SER A 118 13.23 -18.48 8.03
CA SER A 118 13.99 -17.47 8.77
C SER A 118 13.11 -16.48 9.54
N TYR A 119 11.90 -16.19 9.05
CA TYR A 119 11.02 -15.14 9.60
C TYR A 119 9.73 -15.66 10.26
N ILE A 120 9.17 -16.77 9.76
CA ILE A 120 7.90 -17.35 10.21
C ILE A 120 8.20 -18.68 10.91
N LYS A 121 7.96 -18.72 12.23
CA LYS A 121 8.14 -19.93 13.03
C LYS A 121 6.79 -20.53 13.40
N LEU A 122 6.70 -21.86 13.39
CA LEU A 122 5.53 -22.56 13.91
C LEU A 122 5.40 -22.34 15.42
N PRO A 123 4.19 -22.20 15.97
CA PRO A 123 3.99 -22.08 17.41
C PRO A 123 4.47 -23.33 18.15
N ASN A 124 4.98 -23.18 19.37
CA ASN A 124 5.38 -24.32 20.21
C ASN A 124 4.20 -25.17 20.66
N TYR A 125 3.00 -24.59 20.68
CA TYR A 125 1.77 -25.22 21.13
C TYR A 125 0.57 -24.68 20.34
N ILE A 126 -0.32 -25.58 19.90
CA ILE A 126 -1.58 -25.26 19.23
C ILE A 126 -2.71 -25.95 20.01
N SER A 127 -3.75 -25.20 20.33
CA SER A 127 -4.95 -25.71 21.00
C SER A 127 -6.07 -25.74 19.97
N SER A 128 -6.60 -26.91 19.66
CA SER A 128 -7.68 -27.06 18.68
C SER A 128 -8.98 -26.33 19.06
N ARG A 129 -9.16 -26.01 20.36
CA ARG A 129 -10.33 -25.29 20.87
C ARG A 129 -10.26 -23.78 20.66
N VAL A 130 -9.07 -23.21 20.55
CA VAL A 130 -8.84 -21.75 20.60
C VAL A 130 -8.08 -21.24 19.39
N ASN A 131 -7.17 -22.06 18.84
CA ASN A 131 -6.22 -21.66 17.81
C ASN A 131 -6.60 -22.26 16.45
N HIS A 132 -6.32 -21.52 15.39
CA HIS A 132 -6.49 -21.99 14.02
C HIS A 132 -5.28 -22.81 13.54
N ALA A 133 -5.48 -23.67 12.54
CA ALA A 133 -4.46 -24.57 12.02
C ALA A 133 -3.22 -23.86 11.44
N ARG A 134 -3.42 -22.64 10.90
CA ARG A 134 -2.35 -21.80 10.33
C ARG A 134 -1.77 -20.77 11.31
N LYS A 135 -1.81 -21.04 12.62
CA LYS A 135 -1.29 -20.13 13.63
C LYS A 135 0.21 -19.93 13.44
N ILE A 136 0.65 -18.68 13.52
CA ILE A 136 2.06 -18.29 13.46
C ILE A 136 2.54 -17.96 14.87
N ARG A 137 3.80 -18.28 15.19
CA ARG A 137 4.40 -17.93 16.49
C ARG A 137 4.55 -16.42 16.63
N GLU A 138 4.11 -15.88 17.75
CA GLU A 138 4.43 -14.50 18.14
C GLU A 138 5.95 -14.33 18.35
N ILE A 139 6.52 -13.30 17.74
CA ILE A 139 7.93 -12.94 17.92
C ILE A 139 8.01 -11.93 19.06
N SER A 140 8.64 -12.32 20.17
CA SER A 140 8.99 -11.37 21.23
C SER A 140 10.14 -10.48 20.76
N CYS A 141 9.98 -9.17 20.93
CA CYS A 141 10.94 -8.16 20.53
C CYS A 141 11.23 -7.21 21.69
N ARG A 142 12.53 -6.99 21.98
CA ARG A 142 12.99 -6.06 23.03
C ARG A 142 13.10 -4.62 22.55
N THR A 143 13.38 -4.41 21.27
CA THR A 143 13.56 -3.07 20.68
C THR A 143 12.37 -2.68 19.82
N ASP A 144 12.05 -1.39 19.81
CA ASP A 144 10.97 -0.83 18.99
C ASP A 144 11.22 -1.08 17.49
N TYR A 145 12.48 -1.02 17.06
CA TYR A 145 12.86 -1.34 15.67
C TYR A 145 12.35 -2.72 15.23
N LYS A 146 12.58 -3.75 16.05
CA LYS A 146 12.14 -5.11 15.71
C LYS A 146 10.64 -5.28 15.96
N LYS A 147 10.11 -4.68 17.02
CA LYS A 147 8.67 -4.74 17.37
C LYS A 147 7.78 -4.19 16.25
N PHE A 148 8.15 -3.05 15.67
CA PHE A 148 7.43 -2.39 14.58
C PHE A 148 7.91 -2.82 13.19
N SER A 149 8.75 -3.86 13.10
CA SER A 149 9.07 -4.47 11.82
C SER A 149 7.86 -5.24 11.26
N PHE A 150 7.85 -5.42 9.94
CA PHE A 150 6.85 -6.22 9.24
C PHE A 150 6.59 -7.57 9.92
N PHE A 151 7.60 -8.38 10.21
CA PHE A 151 7.35 -9.71 10.76
C PHE A 151 6.86 -9.74 12.21
N SER A 152 7.27 -8.78 13.06
CA SER A 152 6.89 -8.80 14.48
C SER A 152 5.51 -8.25 14.76
N THR A 153 5.07 -7.20 14.08
CA THR A 153 3.76 -6.58 14.32
C THR A 153 2.63 -7.48 13.81
N HIS A 154 2.84 -8.16 12.67
CA HIS A 154 1.79 -8.91 12.00
C HIS A 154 1.48 -10.27 12.63
N ASN A 155 2.48 -10.93 13.24
CA ASN A 155 2.24 -12.18 13.96
C ASN A 155 1.27 -11.98 15.14
N ARG A 156 1.25 -10.77 15.74
CA ARG A 156 0.32 -10.43 16.83
C ARG A 156 -1.07 -10.04 16.30
N SER A 157 -1.17 -9.38 15.15
CA SER A 157 -2.46 -8.93 14.59
C SER A 157 -3.27 -10.05 13.91
N MET A 158 -2.67 -11.22 13.67
CA MET A 158 -3.31 -12.38 13.03
C MET A 158 -4.32 -13.13 13.93
N GLU A 159 -4.31 -12.89 15.25
CA GLU A 159 -5.18 -13.59 16.20
C GLU A 159 -6.68 -13.19 16.10
N PRO A 160 -7.07 -11.90 15.92
CA PRO A 160 -8.49 -11.54 15.76
C PRO A 160 -8.99 -11.48 14.29
N VAL A 161 -8.14 -11.19 13.31
CA VAL A 161 -8.55 -10.88 11.92
C VAL A 161 -8.93 -12.15 11.11
N THR A 162 -8.41 -13.31 11.51
CA THR A 162 -8.70 -14.60 10.86
C THR A 162 -10.10 -15.15 11.11
N ARG A 163 -10.86 -14.62 12.08
CA ARG A 163 -12.27 -15.01 12.32
C ARG A 163 -13.26 -14.50 11.27
N VAL A 164 -12.91 -13.48 10.49
CA VAL A 164 -13.83 -12.83 9.53
C VAL A 164 -13.29 -12.80 8.10
N PHE A 165 -11.97 -12.69 7.90
CA PHE A 165 -11.39 -12.45 6.57
C PHE A 165 -11.26 -13.67 5.65
N PHE A 166 -11.40 -14.90 6.16
CA PHE A 166 -11.23 -16.11 5.35
C PHE A 166 -12.36 -16.35 4.33
N PHE A 167 -13.47 -15.63 4.41
CA PHE A 167 -14.60 -15.79 3.49
C PHE A 167 -14.50 -14.95 2.21
N PHE A 168 -13.64 -13.92 2.17
CA PHE A 168 -13.66 -12.92 1.08
C PHE A 168 -12.49 -13.01 0.07
N ILE A 169 -11.46 -13.83 0.34
CA ILE A 169 -10.25 -13.92 -0.52
C ILE A 169 -10.19 -15.28 -1.23
N ARG A 170 -11.30 -15.73 -1.81
CA ARG A 170 -11.29 -16.87 -2.75
C ARG A 170 -11.60 -16.48 -4.19
N ASP A 171 -12.14 -15.28 -4.43
CA ASP A 171 -12.60 -14.88 -5.77
C ASP A 171 -11.73 -13.81 -6.47
N ASP A 172 -10.89 -13.05 -5.75
CA ASP A 172 -10.16 -11.90 -6.36
C ASP A 172 -8.69 -12.15 -6.71
N VAL A 173 -8.12 -13.31 -6.38
CA VAL A 173 -6.71 -13.62 -6.68
C VAL A 173 -6.47 -14.01 -8.15
N GLY A 174 -7.54 -14.22 -8.93
CA GLY A 174 -7.46 -14.60 -10.34
C GLY A 174 -7.10 -13.46 -11.31
N LEU A 175 -7.21 -12.19 -10.89
CA LEU A 175 -7.05 -11.06 -11.82
C LEU A 175 -5.66 -10.40 -11.81
N PHE A 176 -4.76 -10.77 -10.91
CA PHE A 176 -3.46 -10.08 -10.78
C PHE A 176 -2.24 -10.90 -11.24
N ILE A 177 -2.40 -12.18 -11.60
CA ILE A 177 -1.30 -13.06 -12.03
C ILE A 177 -1.52 -13.68 -13.43
N SER A 178 -2.63 -13.36 -14.12
CA SER A 178 -2.83 -13.74 -15.53
C SER A 178 -2.71 -12.50 -16.41
N GLY A 179 -1.47 -12.14 -16.74
CA GLY A 179 -1.22 -10.99 -17.62
C GLY A 179 0.18 -10.45 -17.42
N ASN A 180 1.17 -11.20 -17.89
CA ASN A 180 2.41 -10.75 -18.52
C ASN A 180 3.41 -11.92 -18.47
N GLY A 181 3.22 -12.86 -19.40
CA GLY A 181 4.35 -13.62 -19.92
C GLY A 181 5.21 -12.65 -20.72
N LEU A 182 6.39 -12.34 -20.20
CA LEU A 182 7.51 -11.85 -20.99
C LEU A 182 8.75 -12.52 -20.44
N ASP A 183 9.18 -13.52 -21.19
CA ASP A 183 10.48 -14.17 -21.10
C ASP A 183 11.59 -13.12 -21.32
N PHE A 184 12.57 -13.11 -20.42
CA PHE A 184 13.96 -12.75 -20.68
C PHE A 184 14.85 -13.69 -19.86
#